data_AF-A0A1C6JWJ6-F1
#
_entry.id   AF-A0A1C6JWJ6-F1
#
_cell.length_a   1.000
_cell.length_b   1.000
_cell.length_c   1.000
_cell.angle_alpha   90.00
_cell.angle_beta   90.00
_cell.angle_gamma   90.00
#
_symmetry.space_group_name_H-M   'P 1'
#
loop_
_entity.id
_entity.type
_entity.pdbx_description
1 polymer ?
#
loop_
_entity_poly.entity_id
_entity_poly.type
_entity_poly.pdbx_seq_one_letter_code
_entity_poly.pdbx_strand_id
1 'polypeptide(L)'
;MPNYFDSSTYSTASGDNGLKYVVLQVTLKEKLIGTGSGNLSALEAVLNEQAAKGYRLHTITTASATSSGFLGGDRIQATMVFEKIM
;
A
#
# COMPACT_ATOMS: atom_id res chain seq x y z
N MET A 1 -8.73 20.26 -12.29
CA MET A 1 -8.60 20.16 -10.81
C MET A 1 -9.11 18.79 -10.39
N PRO A 2 -8.39 18.04 -9.53
CA PRO A 2 -8.89 16.76 -9.01
C PRO A 2 -10.21 16.97 -8.26
N ASN A 3 -11.19 16.09 -8.49
CA ASN A 3 -12.50 16.16 -7.84
C ASN A 3 -12.46 15.35 -6.53
N TYR A 4 -12.48 16.03 -5.39
CA TYR A 4 -12.40 15.43 -4.06
C TYR A 4 -13.78 15.03 -3.47
N PHE A 5 -14.86 15.14 -4.25
CA PHE A 5 -16.23 14.84 -3.78
C PHE A 5 -16.71 13.42 -4.09
N ASP A 6 -15.90 12.59 -4.75
CA ASP A 6 -16.22 11.19 -4.97
C ASP A 6 -15.78 10.38 -3.74
N SER A 7 -16.76 9.96 -2.92
CA SER A 7 -16.60 9.24 -1.65
C SER A 7 -16.02 7.83 -1.79
N SER A 8 -15.59 7.47 -3.00
CA SER A 8 -14.95 6.20 -3.35
C SER A 8 -13.45 6.36 -3.65
N THR A 9 -12.75 7.30 -3.01
CA THR A 9 -11.35 7.68 -3.31
C THR A 9 -10.34 6.54 -3.02
N TYR A 10 -10.39 5.46 -3.81
CA TYR A 10 -9.18 4.81 -4.26
C TYR A 10 -8.35 5.90 -4.94
N SER A 11 -7.09 6.06 -4.54
CA SER A 11 -6.21 7.02 -5.23
C SER A 11 -6.17 6.67 -6.71
N THR A 12 -6.83 7.48 -7.54
CA THR A 12 -6.62 7.53 -9.00
C THR A 12 -5.18 7.94 -9.34
N ALA A 13 -4.40 8.32 -8.33
CA ALA A 13 -3.01 8.72 -8.38
C ALA A 13 -2.02 7.63 -8.81
N SER A 14 -2.38 6.35 -8.71
CA SER A 14 -1.50 5.26 -9.14
C SER A 14 -1.17 5.31 -10.65
N GLY A 15 -1.99 6.01 -11.45
CA GLY A 15 -1.83 6.20 -12.89
C GLY A 15 -1.65 7.65 -13.37
N ASP A 16 -1.62 8.65 -12.48
CA ASP A 16 -1.45 10.06 -12.84
C ASP A 16 -0.17 10.64 -12.19
N ASN A 17 0.83 10.95 -13.03
CA ASN A 17 2.13 11.49 -12.60
C ASN A 17 2.06 12.96 -12.15
N GLY A 18 0.89 13.61 -12.21
CA GLY A 18 0.70 15.01 -11.85
C GLY A 18 0.44 15.28 -10.37
N LEU A 19 0.17 14.25 -9.56
CA LEU A 19 -0.25 14.44 -8.18
C LEU A 19 0.93 14.64 -7.23
N LYS A 20 0.74 15.48 -6.21
CA LYS A 20 1.76 15.75 -5.18
C LYS A 20 1.90 14.59 -4.19
N TYR A 21 0.79 13.88 -3.96
CA TYR A 21 0.72 12.75 -3.04
C TYR A 21 0.00 11.57 -3.69
N VAL A 22 0.48 10.36 -3.40
CA VAL A 22 -0.11 9.08 -3.81
C VAL A 22 -0.31 8.22 -2.57
N VAL A 23 -1.49 7.61 -2.42
CA VAL A 23 -1.78 6.69 -1.31
C VAL A 23 -2.01 5.29 -1.85
N LEU A 24 -1.28 4.30 -1.33
CA LEU A 24 -1.40 2.91 -1.73
C LEU A 24 -1.65 2.02 -0.52
N GLN A 25 -2.61 1.11 -0.66
CA GLN A 25 -2.90 0.10 0.35
C GLN A 25 -2.50 -1.28 -0.17
N VAL A 26 -1.73 -2.02 0.63
CA VAL A 26 -1.31 -3.39 0.34
C VAL A 26 -1.77 -4.29 1.49
N THR A 27 -2.40 -5.42 1.16
CA THR A 27 -2.73 -6.44 2.17
C THR A 27 -1.67 -7.53 2.16
N LEU A 28 -0.93 -7.65 3.25
CA LEU A 28 0.05 -8.69 3.53
C LEU A 28 -0.68 -9.83 4.24
N LYS A 29 -0.76 -11.01 3.62
CA LYS A 29 -1.41 -12.17 4.23
C LYS A 29 -0.35 -13.08 4.82
N GLU A 30 -0.39 -13.37 6.12
CA GLU A 30 0.54 -14.35 6.67
C GLU A 30 0.39 -15.69 5.96
N LYS A 31 1.52 -16.25 5.53
CA LYS A 31 1.54 -17.55 4.87
C LYS A 31 1.32 -18.60 5.96
N LEU A 32 0.17 -19.26 5.93
CA LEU A 32 -0.22 -20.29 6.90
C LEU A 32 0.73 -21.51 6.93
N ILE A 33 1.62 -21.67 5.91
CA ILE A 33 2.62 -22.75 5.84
C ILE A 33 3.89 -22.24 5.11
N GLY A 34 5.02 -22.17 5.82
CA GLY A 34 6.37 -21.93 5.29
C GLY A 34 6.93 -20.53 5.52
N THR A 35 8.24 -20.44 5.80
CA THR A 35 9.02 -19.22 6.15
C THR A 35 9.22 -18.22 4.99
N GLY A 36 8.38 -18.26 3.97
CA GLY A 36 8.53 -17.47 2.75
C GLY A 36 7.74 -16.16 2.81
N SER A 37 8.45 -15.04 2.92
CA SER A 37 7.95 -13.67 3.02
C SER A 37 7.39 -13.10 1.70
N GLY A 38 6.54 -13.82 0.98
CA GLY A 38 5.99 -13.37 -0.33
C GLY A 38 5.32 -11.99 -0.30
N ASN A 39 4.92 -11.53 0.88
CA ASN A 39 4.38 -10.19 1.11
C ASN A 39 5.45 -9.08 1.09
N LEU A 40 6.68 -9.36 1.50
CA LEU A 40 7.76 -8.37 1.49
C LEU A 40 8.17 -8.02 0.06
N SER A 41 8.20 -9.00 -0.84
CA SER A 41 8.49 -8.75 -2.26
C SER A 41 7.42 -7.89 -2.94
N ALA A 42 6.14 -8.05 -2.56
CA ALA A 42 5.07 -7.20 -3.06
C ALA A 42 5.19 -5.75 -2.53
N LEU A 43 5.51 -5.60 -1.24
CA LEU A 43 5.77 -4.28 -0.65
C LEU A 43 6.97 -3.58 -1.29
N GLU A 44 8.07 -4.32 -1.49
CA GLU A 44 9.28 -3.85 -2.15
C GLU A 44 9.00 -3.42 -3.60
N ALA A 45 8.21 -4.19 -4.34
CA ALA A 45 7.81 -3.84 -5.71
C ALA A 45 7.05 -2.50 -5.75
N VAL A 46 6.09 -2.29 -4.83
CA VAL A 46 5.32 -1.03 -4.76
C VAL A 46 6.24 0.15 -4.42
N LEU A 47 7.14 -0.02 -3.44
CA LEU A 47 8.10 1.03 -3.06
C LEU A 47 9.00 1.42 -4.24
N ASN A 48 9.55 0.43 -4.94
CA ASN A 48 10.42 0.65 -6.10
C ASN A 48 9.67 1.29 -7.28
N GLU A 49 8.42 0.91 -7.53
CA GLU A 49 7.60 1.52 -8.59
C GLU A 49 7.33 3.00 -8.31
N GLN A 50 6.98 3.36 -7.07
CA GLN A 50 6.76 4.76 -6.70
C GLN A 50 8.06 5.57 -6.72
N ALA A 51 9.19 4.97 -6.30
CA ALA A 51 10.50 5.59 -6.40
C ALA A 51 10.89 5.87 -7.86
N ALA A 52 10.65 4.92 -8.77
CA ALA A 52 10.90 5.11 -10.21
C ALA A 52 10.01 6.20 -10.83
N LYS A 53 8.82 6.44 -10.27
CA LYS A 53 7.92 7.54 -10.65
C LYS A 53 8.32 8.89 -10.03
N GLY A 54 9.40 8.95 -9.26
CA GLY A 54 9.89 10.18 -8.62
C GLY A 54 9.18 10.50 -7.31
N TYR A 55 8.54 9.53 -6.67
CA TYR A 55 7.94 9.71 -5.35
C TYR A 55 8.81 9.12 -4.24
N ARG A 56 8.80 9.80 -3.09
CA ARG A 56 9.43 9.33 -1.85
C ARG A 56 8.35 8.86 -0.89
N LEU A 57 8.58 7.73 -0.23
CA LEU A 57 7.72 7.31 0.88
C LEU A 57 7.76 8.39 1.98
N HIS A 58 6.60 8.93 2.32
CA HIS A 58 6.43 9.92 3.38
C HIS A 58 6.09 9.22 4.70
N THR A 59 5.08 8.35 4.69
CA THR A 59 4.61 7.62 5.87
C THR A 59 4.09 6.25 5.46
N ILE A 60 4.29 5.27 6.34
CA ILE A 60 3.63 3.95 6.27
C ILE A 60 2.92 3.70 7.60
N THR A 61 1.68 3.22 7.55
CA THR A 61 0.93 2.72 8.69
C THR A 61 0.53 1.29 8.45
N THR A 62 0.62 0.46 9.49
CA THR A 62 0.22 -0.95 9.42
C THR A 62 -0.89 -1.21 10.42
N ALA A 63 -1.95 -1.86 9.96
CA ALA A 63 -3.04 -2.35 10.80
C ALA A 63 -3.08 -3.88 10.74
N SER A 64 -2.93 -4.54 11.88
CA SER A 64 -3.15 -5.99 12.00
C SER A 64 -4.64 -6.27 12.12
N ALA A 65 -5.20 -7.01 11.18
CA ALA A 65 -6.51 -7.64 11.31
C ALA A 65 -6.30 -9.05 11.85
N THR A 66 -6.38 -9.20 13.18
CA THR A 66 -6.48 -10.51 13.83
C THR A 66 -7.82 -11.12 13.46
N SER A 67 -7.81 -12.15 12.62
CA SER A 67 -9.05 -12.86 12.28
C SER A 67 -9.29 -13.98 13.28
N SER A 68 -10.24 -13.78 14.20
CA SER A 68 -10.61 -14.76 15.25
C SER A 68 -11.34 -16.02 14.73
N GLY A 69 -11.11 -16.46 13.49
CA GLY A 69 -11.79 -17.59 12.86
C GLY A 69 -10.91 -18.83 12.76
N PHE A 70 -11.51 -20.02 12.95
CA PHE A 70 -10.95 -21.38 13.06
C PHE A 70 -9.97 -21.85 11.93
N LEU A 71 -9.67 -21.02 10.93
CA LEU A 71 -8.73 -21.27 9.83
C LEU A 71 -7.99 -19.99 9.37
N GLY A 72 -8.02 -18.93 10.18
CA GLY A 72 -7.64 -17.57 9.84
C GLY A 72 -6.21 -17.22 10.23
N GLY A 73 -5.32 -17.15 9.25
CA GLY A 73 -4.00 -16.52 9.42
C GLY A 73 -4.12 -15.00 9.51
N ASP A 74 -3.22 -14.37 10.28
CA ASP A 74 -3.25 -12.92 10.47
C ASP A 74 -3.03 -12.20 9.13
N ARG A 75 -3.69 -11.06 9.00
CA ARG A 75 -3.54 -10.18 7.84
C ARG A 75 -3.03 -8.85 8.35
N ILE A 76 -1.98 -8.35 7.73
CA ILE A 76 -1.49 -7.00 7.98
C ILE A 76 -1.86 -6.15 6.77
N GLN A 77 -2.63 -5.11 6.98
CA GLN A 77 -2.84 -4.08 5.96
C GLN A 77 -1.81 -2.98 6.16
N ALA A 78 -1.07 -2.66 5.11
CA ALA A 78 -0.13 -1.55 5.08
C ALA A 78 -0.69 -0.44 4.18
N THR A 79 -0.81 0.76 4.72
CA THR A 79 -1.18 1.97 3.99
C THR A 79 0.04 2.86 3.89
N MET A 80 0.45 3.17 2.67
CA MET A 80 1.63 3.97 2.36
C MET A 80 1.21 5.27 1.70
N VAL A 81 1.81 6.38 2.16
CA VAL A 81 1.67 7.70 1.56
C VAL A 81 3.01 8.07 0.96
N PHE A 82 3.00 8.39 -0.33
CA PHE A 82 4.15 8.84 -1.08
C PHE A 82 3.98 10.31 -1.46
N GLU A 83 5.08 11.05 -1.43
CA GLU A 83 5.15 12.47 -1.79
C GLU A 83 6.09 12.65 -2.98
N LYS A 84 5.70 13.47 -3.95
CA LYS A 84 6.50 13.72 -5.15
C LYS A 84 7.77 14.48 -4.80
N ILE A 85 8.92 13.96 -5.21
CA ILE A 85 10.17 14.71 -5.21
C ILE A 85 10.06 15.70 -6.37
N MET A 86 10.14 17.00 -6.08
CA MET A 86 9.89 18.11 -7.02
C MET A 86 10.58 17.93 -8.37
#